data_AF-A0A0J5QG50-F1
#
_entry.id   AF-A0A0J5QG50-F1
#
_cell.length_a   1.000
_cell.length_b   1.000
_cell.length_c   1.000
_cell.angle_alpha   90.00
_cell.angle_beta   90.00
_cell.angle_gamma   90.00
#
_symmetry.space_group_name_H-M   'P 1'
#
loop_
_entity.id
_entity.type
_entity.pdbx_description
1 polymer ?
#
loop_
_entity_poly.entity_id
_entity_poly.type
_entity_poly.pdbx_seq_one_letter_code
_entity_poly.pdbx_strand_id
1 'polypeptide(L)'
;MKIQTISLSLALAAAIAVFPEYSAAQSFGLDQMKKAGTAYSVDFGALPTAGKGSITLRTPTISSRSGGGKKSYFRPKTGSHAVRLRHLIGFAEASRDDYDSVQHGARTRPVKRPTQMTLAEIFIWIKATPGQPHAIGRYQFIPSTLRHLVRRAGIGTGTVFSPRLQDVLADLLLEDAGYSTFMAGQMSRRKFMHNLAGIWAGLPTSTGRSRYHGYAGNRATISWPFFETEVANIFGR
;
A
#
# COMPACT_ATOMS: atom_id res chain seq x y z
N MET A 1 -37.94 -31.27 43.71
CA MET A 1 -36.89 -31.96 42.93
C MET A 1 -37.08 -31.61 41.46
N LYS A 2 -35.98 -31.23 40.79
CA LYS A 2 -35.79 -30.86 39.37
C LYS A 2 -36.03 -29.39 38.95
N ILE A 3 -34.97 -28.89 38.31
CA ILE A 3 -34.62 -27.56 37.82
C ILE A 3 -34.90 -27.53 36.29
N GLN A 4 -34.72 -26.36 35.67
CA GLN A 4 -34.41 -26.08 34.24
C GLN A 4 -35.62 -25.88 33.31
N THR A 5 -35.72 -24.88 32.43
CA THR A 5 -34.79 -23.80 32.01
C THR A 5 -35.59 -22.71 31.30
N ILE A 6 -35.12 -21.46 31.38
CA ILE A 6 -35.57 -20.31 30.60
C ILE A 6 -35.16 -20.48 29.13
N SER A 7 -36.01 -20.11 28.19
CA SER A 7 -35.61 -19.79 26.81
C SER A 7 -36.40 -18.58 26.34
N LEU A 8 -35.80 -17.42 26.54
CA LEU A 8 -36.25 -16.14 26.01
C LEU A 8 -35.75 -16.04 24.57
N SER A 9 -36.66 -16.16 23.61
CA SER A 9 -36.38 -15.87 22.20
C SER A 9 -36.21 -14.35 22.04
N LEU A 10 -34.97 -13.87 22.07
CA LEU A 10 -34.64 -12.52 21.62
C LEU A 10 -33.82 -12.64 20.34
N ALA A 11 -34.51 -12.56 19.21
CA ALA A 11 -33.91 -12.34 17.91
C ALA A 11 -33.30 -10.93 17.89
N LEU A 12 -32.04 -10.81 18.29
CA LEU A 12 -31.27 -9.59 18.05
C LEU A 12 -30.79 -9.66 16.59
N ALA A 13 -31.58 -9.07 15.70
CA ALA A 13 -31.11 -8.67 14.39
C ALA A 13 -29.96 -7.66 14.61
N ALA A 14 -28.73 -8.15 14.61
CA ALA A 14 -27.55 -7.30 14.53
C ALA A 14 -27.58 -6.66 13.14
N ALA A 15 -28.07 -5.41 13.09
CA ALA A 15 -27.90 -4.55 11.95
C ALA A 15 -26.40 -4.48 11.64
N ILE A 16 -25.98 -5.17 10.58
CA ILE A 16 -24.65 -5.04 10.00
C ILE A 16 -24.61 -3.63 9.44
N ALA A 17 -24.06 -2.69 10.20
CA ALA A 17 -23.65 -1.40 9.67
C ALA A 17 -22.50 -1.67 8.68
N VAL A 18 -22.87 -1.96 7.43
CA VAL A 18 -21.96 -1.91 6.30
C VAL A 18 -21.56 -0.45 6.17
N PHE A 19 -20.40 -0.07 6.70
CA PHE A 19 -19.84 1.26 6.47
C PHE A 19 -19.47 1.38 4.98
N PRO A 20 -20.15 2.22 4.17
CA PRO A 20 -19.82 2.41 2.75
C PRO A 20 -18.47 3.14 2.54
N GLU A 21 -17.87 3.63 3.62
CA GLU A 21 -16.81 4.65 3.62
C GLU A 21 -15.40 4.14 3.28
N TYR A 22 -15.19 2.84 3.13
CA TYR A 22 -13.91 2.23 2.72
C TYR A 22 -13.86 1.78 1.24
N SER A 23 -14.91 2.08 0.46
CA SER A 23 -15.17 1.45 -0.85
C SER A 23 -14.51 2.12 -2.06
N ALA A 24 -14.09 3.39 -1.99
CA ALA A 24 -13.64 4.11 -3.20
C ALA A 24 -12.29 3.63 -3.77
N ALA A 25 -11.32 3.27 -2.91
CA ALA A 25 -10.08 2.62 -3.37
C ALA A 25 -10.30 1.16 -3.78
N GLN A 26 -11.33 0.54 -3.19
CA GLN A 26 -11.77 -0.80 -3.55
C GLN A 26 -12.40 -0.81 -4.95
N SER A 27 -13.23 0.17 -5.31
CA SER A 27 -13.95 0.17 -6.58
C SER A 27 -13.03 0.43 -7.78
N PHE A 28 -12.08 1.35 -7.72
CA PHE A 28 -11.19 1.58 -8.89
C PHE A 28 -10.26 0.40 -9.15
N GLY A 29 -9.60 -0.13 -8.11
CA GLY A 29 -8.78 -1.33 -8.22
C GLY A 29 -9.59 -2.54 -8.71
N LEU A 30 -10.73 -2.82 -8.07
CA LEU A 30 -11.57 -3.98 -8.41
C LEU A 30 -12.34 -3.83 -9.73
N ASP A 31 -12.77 -2.63 -10.13
CA ASP A 31 -13.49 -2.42 -11.40
C ASP A 31 -12.55 -2.46 -12.59
N GLN A 32 -11.32 -1.95 -12.46
CA GLN A 32 -10.29 -2.16 -13.47
C GLN A 32 -9.86 -3.64 -13.53
N MET A 33 -9.75 -4.33 -12.39
CA MET A 33 -9.47 -5.77 -12.34
C MET A 33 -10.58 -6.63 -12.98
N LYS A 34 -11.85 -6.28 -12.77
CA LYS A 34 -12.99 -6.96 -13.43
C LYS A 34 -12.97 -6.75 -14.94
N LYS A 35 -12.56 -5.57 -15.41
CA LYS A 35 -12.41 -5.27 -16.84
C LYS A 35 -11.19 -5.94 -17.47
N ALA A 36 -10.14 -6.22 -16.69
CA ALA A 36 -8.85 -6.65 -17.23
C ALA A 36 -8.74 -8.16 -17.51
N GLY A 37 -9.59 -9.04 -16.98
CA GLY A 37 -9.78 -10.44 -17.43
C GLY A 37 -8.55 -11.35 -17.60
N THR A 38 -7.34 -10.95 -17.22
CA THR A 38 -6.10 -11.60 -17.66
C THR A 38 -5.35 -12.18 -16.47
N ALA A 39 -5.26 -13.50 -16.43
CA ALA A 39 -4.36 -14.23 -15.55
C ALA A 39 -2.94 -14.10 -16.10
N TYR A 40 -2.15 -13.17 -15.56
CA TYR A 40 -0.72 -13.11 -15.85
C TYR A 40 0.02 -14.08 -14.91
N SER A 41 0.54 -15.17 -15.46
CA SER A 41 1.55 -16.01 -14.80
C SER A 41 2.90 -15.31 -14.88
N VAL A 42 3.54 -15.00 -13.74
CA VAL A 42 4.84 -14.31 -13.71
C VAL A 42 5.86 -15.19 -13.00
N ASP A 43 6.91 -15.54 -13.73
CA ASP A 43 8.06 -16.31 -13.24
C ASP A 43 9.14 -15.34 -12.71
N PHE A 44 9.65 -15.58 -11.50
CA PHE A 44 10.57 -14.68 -10.81
C PHE A 44 11.93 -15.37 -10.58
N GLY A 45 12.85 -15.18 -11.53
CA GLY A 45 14.22 -15.69 -11.49
C GLY A 45 15.04 -15.25 -10.26
N ALA A 46 16.04 -16.08 -9.91
CA ALA A 46 16.84 -16.05 -8.70
C ALA A 46 18.05 -15.08 -8.70
N LEU A 47 18.34 -14.50 -7.51
CA LEU A 47 19.61 -14.12 -6.81
C LEU A 47 20.84 -13.55 -7.59
N PRO A 48 21.66 -12.62 -7.04
CA PRO A 48 22.48 -12.84 -5.83
C PRO A 48 22.70 -11.64 -4.86
N THR A 49 23.48 -11.94 -3.82
CA THR A 49 23.61 -11.37 -2.46
C THR A 49 24.55 -10.16 -2.30
N ALA A 50 24.34 -9.45 -1.19
CA ALA A 50 24.96 -8.25 -0.61
C ALA A 50 26.46 -7.92 -0.83
N GLY A 51 26.74 -6.61 -0.91
CA GLY A 51 28.06 -6.00 -0.70
C GLY A 51 28.00 -4.85 0.33
N LYS A 52 28.94 -4.84 1.28
CA LYS A 52 29.07 -3.86 2.39
C LYS A 52 29.93 -2.66 1.96
N GLY A 53 29.54 -1.45 2.37
CA GLY A 53 30.36 -0.24 2.27
C GLY A 53 30.00 0.78 3.36
N SER A 54 30.99 1.27 4.10
CA SER A 54 30.86 2.27 5.18
C SER A 54 30.95 3.68 4.60
N ILE A 55 30.05 4.58 4.99
CA ILE A 55 30.06 6.00 4.61
C ILE A 55 30.07 6.85 5.87
N THR A 56 31.11 7.67 6.05
CA THR A 56 31.27 8.63 7.14
C THR A 56 30.33 9.83 6.96
N LEU A 57 29.53 10.15 7.98
CA LEU A 57 28.62 11.29 7.98
C LEU A 57 29.31 12.53 8.59
N ARG A 58 29.38 13.61 7.80
CA ARG A 58 29.63 14.98 8.31
C ARG A 58 28.28 15.69 8.47
N THR A 59 28.01 16.23 9.65
CA THR A 59 26.76 16.90 9.98
C THR A 59 26.87 18.40 9.68
N PRO A 60 25.99 19.01 8.86
CA PRO A 60 25.80 20.44 8.88
C PRO A 60 24.58 20.81 9.74
N THR A 61 24.77 21.84 10.57
CA THR A 61 23.72 22.49 11.38
C THR A 61 22.69 23.16 10.45
N ILE A 62 21.41 22.76 10.53
CA ILE A 62 20.33 23.32 9.69
C ILE A 62 19.39 24.16 10.56
N SER A 63 19.38 25.48 10.29
CA SER A 63 18.39 26.44 10.78
C SER A 63 17.02 26.20 10.12
N SER A 64 15.97 26.23 10.92
CA SER A 64 14.60 25.85 10.56
C SER A 64 13.88 26.91 9.72
N ARG A 65 13.48 26.54 8.49
CA ARG A 65 12.34 27.15 7.78
C ARG A 65 11.35 26.05 7.38
N SER A 66 10.15 26.14 7.95
CA SER A 66 9.03 25.21 7.80
C SER A 66 8.39 25.35 6.41
N GLY A 67 8.61 24.34 5.56
CA GLY A 67 8.05 24.27 4.21
C GLY A 67 8.57 23.10 3.36
N GLY A 68 9.69 22.47 3.74
CA GLY A 68 10.29 21.33 3.05
C GLY A 68 9.75 19.96 3.48
N GLY A 69 8.44 19.81 3.62
CA GLY A 69 7.82 18.57 4.11
C GLY A 69 8.01 17.40 3.12
N LYS A 70 8.59 16.29 3.58
CA LYS A 70 8.95 15.07 2.82
C LYS A 70 10.01 15.25 1.72
N LYS A 71 9.88 16.16 0.74
CA LYS A 71 10.76 16.24 -0.47
C LYS A 71 12.26 16.24 -0.15
N SER A 72 12.68 16.95 0.90
CA SER A 72 14.09 17.13 1.27
C SER A 72 14.83 15.83 1.63
N TYR A 73 14.11 14.75 1.91
CA TYR A 73 14.68 13.47 2.29
C TYR A 73 14.51 12.37 1.24
N PHE A 74 13.86 12.66 0.10
CA PHE A 74 13.77 11.66 -0.97
C PHE A 74 15.15 11.46 -1.59
N ARG A 75 15.63 10.23 -1.57
CA ARG A 75 16.89 9.83 -2.19
C ARG A 75 16.58 8.82 -3.28
N PRO A 76 16.73 9.16 -4.58
CA PRO A 76 16.46 8.24 -5.66
C PRO A 76 17.21 6.92 -5.47
N LYS A 77 16.50 5.81 -5.63
CA LYS A 77 17.10 4.47 -5.61
C LYS A 77 17.65 4.11 -6.99
N THR A 78 18.69 3.28 -7.04
CA THR A 78 19.18 2.66 -8.27
C THR A 78 18.46 1.32 -8.53
N GLY A 79 18.54 0.81 -9.76
CA GLY A 79 17.94 -0.47 -10.16
C GLY A 79 16.87 -0.32 -11.24
N SER A 80 16.05 -1.36 -11.41
CA SER A 80 14.99 -1.39 -12.44
C SER A 80 13.94 -0.28 -12.23
N HIS A 81 13.22 0.08 -13.29
CA HIS A 81 12.15 1.06 -13.19
C HIS A 81 11.12 0.70 -12.11
N ALA A 82 10.74 -0.59 -11.99
CA ALA A 82 9.84 -1.08 -10.96
C ALA A 82 10.38 -0.82 -9.54
N VAL A 83 11.67 -1.12 -9.27
CA VAL A 83 12.29 -0.87 -7.97
C VAL A 83 12.25 0.61 -7.60
N ARG A 84 12.54 1.49 -8.56
CA ARG A 84 12.55 2.93 -8.37
C ARG A 84 11.14 3.49 -8.15
N LEU A 85 10.17 2.98 -8.91
CA LEU A 85 8.76 3.34 -8.76
C LEU A 85 8.19 2.89 -7.41
N ARG A 86 8.48 1.66 -6.99
CA ARG A 86 8.12 1.18 -5.64
C ARG A 86 8.75 2.04 -4.55
N HIS A 87 9.97 2.51 -4.73
CA HIS A 87 10.61 3.41 -3.77
C HIS A 87 9.86 4.74 -3.65
N LEU A 88 9.45 5.34 -4.78
CA LEU A 88 8.64 6.56 -4.81
C LEU A 88 7.27 6.36 -4.14
N ILE A 89 6.60 5.23 -4.41
CA ILE A 89 5.32 4.89 -3.78
C ILE A 89 5.49 4.71 -2.27
N GLY A 90 6.48 3.93 -1.83
CA GLY A 90 6.75 3.72 -0.41
C GLY A 90 7.04 5.03 0.32
N PHE A 91 7.76 5.96 -0.32
CA PHE A 91 7.99 7.30 0.23
C PHE A 91 6.71 8.14 0.38
N ALA A 92 5.78 8.01 -0.57
CA ALA A 92 4.48 8.67 -0.49
C ALA A 92 3.61 8.06 0.62
N GLU A 93 3.50 6.74 0.67
CA GLU A 93 2.57 6.01 1.53
C GLU A 93 3.06 5.83 2.97
N ALA A 94 4.30 5.39 3.14
CA ALA A 94 4.82 5.05 4.45
C ALA A 94 5.41 6.26 5.19
N SER A 95 5.51 6.08 6.50
CA SER A 95 6.27 6.95 7.38
C SER A 95 7.71 6.41 7.54
N ARG A 96 8.41 6.81 8.60
CA ARG A 96 9.77 6.32 8.91
C ARG A 96 9.87 4.80 9.11
N ASP A 97 8.74 4.14 9.39
CA ASP A 97 8.69 2.71 9.71
C ASP A 97 8.72 1.82 8.45
N ASP A 98 8.64 2.41 7.24
CA ASP A 98 8.80 1.73 5.94
C ASP A 98 7.96 0.43 5.85
N TYR A 99 8.58 -0.73 5.63
CA TYR A 99 7.92 -2.05 5.58
C TYR A 99 7.18 -2.46 6.85
N ASP A 100 7.43 -1.81 7.98
CA ASP A 100 6.74 -2.04 9.25
C ASP A 100 5.68 -0.98 9.56
N SER A 101 5.36 -0.12 8.60
CA SER A 101 4.35 0.92 8.77
C SER A 101 2.98 0.32 9.07
N VAL A 102 2.34 0.85 10.11
CA VAL A 102 0.92 0.60 10.41
C VAL A 102 0.24 1.95 10.50
N GLN A 103 -0.94 2.07 9.89
CA GLN A 103 -1.70 3.31 9.81
C GLN A 103 -1.80 3.98 11.21
N HIS A 104 -1.56 5.29 11.27
CA HIS A 104 -1.39 6.01 12.53
C HIS A 104 -2.64 6.07 13.42
N GLY A 105 -3.83 6.06 12.84
CA GLY A 105 -5.13 5.98 13.50
C GLY A 105 -5.53 4.57 13.97
N ALA A 106 -4.72 3.53 13.76
CA ALA A 106 -4.92 2.23 14.36
C ALA A 106 -4.70 2.32 15.88
N ARG A 107 -5.78 2.24 16.66
CA ARG A 107 -5.75 2.34 18.14
C ARG A 107 -5.03 1.15 18.76
N THR A 108 -5.29 -0.05 18.23
CA THR A 108 -4.63 -1.28 18.66
C THR A 108 -3.66 -1.73 17.58
N ARG A 109 -2.36 -1.57 17.83
CA ARG A 109 -1.30 -2.01 16.90
C ARG A 109 -1.07 -3.52 17.00
N PRO A 110 -0.55 -4.18 15.96
CA PRO A 110 -0.16 -5.58 16.06
C PRO A 110 0.96 -5.77 17.09
N VAL A 111 1.00 -6.95 17.71
CA VAL A 111 1.98 -7.30 18.75
C VAL A 111 3.41 -7.41 18.19
N LYS A 112 3.53 -7.80 16.93
CA LYS A 112 4.81 -7.91 16.20
C LYS A 112 4.90 -6.82 15.14
N ARG A 113 6.13 -6.50 14.72
CA ARG A 113 6.35 -5.69 13.52
C ARG A 113 5.75 -6.40 12.29
N PRO A 114 5.12 -5.70 11.34
CA PRO A 114 4.53 -6.32 10.16
C PRO A 114 5.45 -7.31 9.43
N THR A 115 6.73 -6.99 9.29
CA THR A 115 7.72 -7.88 8.61
C THR A 115 8.05 -9.16 9.38
N GLN A 116 7.61 -9.27 10.63
CA GLN A 116 7.78 -10.44 11.51
C GLN A 116 6.48 -11.23 11.68
N MET A 117 5.38 -10.80 11.04
CA MET A 117 4.09 -11.47 11.09
C MET A 117 3.89 -12.35 9.86
N THR A 118 3.22 -13.47 10.04
CA THR A 118 2.56 -14.20 8.95
C THR A 118 1.32 -13.44 8.48
N LEU A 119 0.88 -13.71 7.25
CA LEU A 119 -0.39 -13.18 6.74
C LEU A 119 -1.57 -13.61 7.64
N ALA A 120 -1.54 -14.83 8.19
CA ALA A 120 -2.53 -15.32 9.15
C ALA A 120 -2.59 -14.45 10.40
N GLU A 121 -1.44 -14.14 11.01
CA GLU A 121 -1.37 -13.24 12.18
C GLU A 121 -1.90 -11.83 11.85
N ILE A 122 -1.62 -11.32 10.65
CA ILE A 122 -2.16 -10.02 10.18
C ILE A 122 -3.69 -10.10 10.09
N PHE A 123 -4.24 -11.14 9.47
CA PHE A 123 -5.69 -11.30 9.36
C PHE A 123 -6.38 -11.53 10.71
N ILE A 124 -5.73 -12.21 11.65
CA ILE A 124 -6.20 -12.35 13.02
C ILE A 124 -6.25 -10.98 13.71
N TRP A 125 -5.17 -10.18 13.62
CA TRP A 125 -5.14 -8.83 14.16
C TRP A 125 -6.26 -7.95 13.59
N ILE A 126 -6.47 -7.99 12.28
CA ILE A 126 -7.56 -7.25 11.61
C ILE A 126 -8.92 -7.67 12.16
N LYS A 127 -9.18 -8.98 12.28
CA LYS A 127 -10.45 -9.51 12.80
C LYS A 127 -10.68 -9.16 14.26
N ALA A 128 -9.63 -9.18 15.08
CA ALA A 128 -9.69 -8.90 16.52
C ALA A 128 -9.86 -7.40 16.85
N THR A 129 -9.66 -6.51 15.88
CA THR A 129 -9.70 -5.04 16.09
C THR A 129 -10.67 -4.37 15.11
N PRO A 130 -11.98 -4.69 15.16
CA PRO A 130 -12.95 -4.09 14.25
C PRO A 130 -13.08 -2.57 14.44
N GLY A 131 -13.40 -1.85 13.37
CA GLY A 131 -13.72 -0.41 13.42
C GLY A 131 -12.53 0.55 13.46
N GLN A 132 -11.29 0.07 13.36
CA GLN A 132 -10.10 0.90 13.18
C GLN A 132 -9.55 0.79 11.73
N PRO A 133 -8.70 1.72 11.27
CA PRO A 133 -7.98 1.55 10.01
C PRO A 133 -6.88 0.49 10.14
N HIS A 134 -6.71 -0.35 9.10
CA HIS A 134 -5.73 -1.45 9.07
C HIS A 134 -4.76 -1.40 7.90
N ALA A 135 -4.52 -0.23 7.31
CA ALA A 135 -3.50 -0.12 6.28
C ALA A 135 -2.12 -0.48 6.90
N ILE A 136 -1.42 -1.42 6.24
CA ILE A 136 -0.21 -2.05 6.78
C ILE A 136 0.88 -2.19 5.72
N GLY A 137 2.13 -2.15 6.17
CA GLY A 137 3.32 -2.27 5.33
C GLY A 137 3.69 -1.00 4.60
N ARG A 138 4.80 -1.09 3.85
CA ARG A 138 5.40 0.01 3.09
C ARG A 138 4.44 0.64 2.09
N TYR A 139 3.57 -0.19 1.53
CA TYR A 139 2.63 0.19 0.48
C TYR A 139 1.19 0.37 1.00
N GLN A 140 1.01 0.42 2.33
CA GLN A 140 -0.25 0.69 3.02
C GLN A 140 -1.43 -0.17 2.52
N PHE A 141 -1.22 -1.50 2.45
CA PHE A 141 -2.25 -2.43 2.00
C PHE A 141 -3.45 -2.43 2.95
N ILE A 142 -4.63 -2.14 2.43
CA ILE A 142 -5.89 -2.30 3.18
C ILE A 142 -6.34 -3.78 3.20
N PRO A 143 -7.16 -4.21 4.18
CA PRO A 143 -7.49 -5.63 4.37
C PRO A 143 -8.06 -6.35 3.15
N SER A 144 -8.97 -5.71 2.41
CA SER A 144 -9.61 -6.30 1.22
C SER A 144 -8.61 -6.49 0.08
N THR A 145 -7.79 -5.47 -0.20
CA THR A 145 -6.71 -5.52 -1.19
C THR A 145 -5.70 -6.62 -0.82
N LEU A 146 -5.24 -6.67 0.43
CA LEU A 146 -4.29 -7.70 0.87
C LEU A 146 -4.86 -9.11 0.67
N ARG A 147 -6.10 -9.36 1.11
CA ARG A 147 -6.78 -10.66 0.88
C ARG A 147 -6.91 -11.01 -0.59
N HIS A 148 -7.24 -10.03 -1.44
CA HIS A 148 -7.35 -10.24 -2.87
C HIS A 148 -6.00 -10.62 -3.49
N LEU A 149 -4.94 -9.86 -3.21
CA LEU A 149 -3.62 -10.10 -3.79
C LEU A 149 -3.04 -11.45 -3.35
N VAL A 150 -3.17 -11.79 -2.06
CA VAL A 150 -2.72 -13.08 -1.50
C VAL A 150 -3.43 -14.24 -2.21
N ARG A 151 -4.75 -14.16 -2.39
CA ARG A 151 -5.51 -15.15 -3.16
C ARG A 151 -5.09 -15.22 -4.61
N ARG A 152 -4.98 -14.07 -5.28
CA ARG A 152 -4.62 -13.98 -6.71
C ARG A 152 -3.26 -14.62 -7.00
N ALA A 153 -2.30 -14.44 -6.10
CA ALA A 153 -0.95 -14.99 -6.23
C ALA A 153 -0.77 -16.38 -5.60
N GLY A 154 -1.84 -17.01 -5.09
CA GLY A 154 -1.77 -18.35 -4.50
C GLY A 154 -0.89 -18.44 -3.25
N ILE A 155 -0.70 -17.34 -2.52
CA ILE A 155 0.18 -17.29 -1.36
C ILE A 155 -0.55 -17.85 -0.13
N GLY A 156 0.10 -18.80 0.56
CA GLY A 156 -0.44 -19.38 1.80
C GLY A 156 -0.47 -18.36 2.95
N THR A 157 -1.47 -18.46 3.82
CA THR A 157 -1.59 -17.55 4.98
C THR A 157 -0.47 -17.73 6.01
N GLY A 158 0.23 -18.87 6.00
CA GLY A 158 1.43 -19.09 6.83
C GLY A 158 2.68 -18.33 6.35
N THR A 159 2.65 -17.68 5.18
CA THR A 159 3.78 -16.93 4.65
C THR A 159 4.03 -15.65 5.45
N VAL A 160 5.29 -15.39 5.79
CA VAL A 160 5.74 -14.17 6.46
C VAL A 160 5.58 -12.95 5.54
N PHE A 161 5.01 -11.86 6.08
CA PHE A 161 4.81 -10.56 5.43
C PHE A 161 6.10 -9.74 5.30
N SER A 162 7.14 -10.43 4.84
CA SER A 162 8.49 -9.91 4.64
C SER A 162 8.53 -8.73 3.67
N PRO A 163 9.60 -7.91 3.68
CA PRO A 163 9.79 -6.85 2.69
C PRO A 163 9.67 -7.35 1.24
N ARG A 164 10.22 -8.54 0.95
CA ARG A 164 10.12 -9.17 -0.37
C ARG A 164 8.67 -9.50 -0.74
N LEU A 165 7.89 -10.03 0.20
CA LEU A 165 6.48 -10.32 -0.07
C LEU A 165 5.70 -9.03 -0.35
N GLN A 166 5.93 -7.99 0.44
CA GLN A 166 5.31 -6.69 0.21
C GLN A 166 5.65 -6.12 -1.18
N ASP A 167 6.90 -6.25 -1.63
CA ASP A 167 7.33 -5.85 -2.98
C ASP A 167 6.59 -6.63 -4.07
N VAL A 168 6.47 -7.96 -3.94
CA VAL A 168 5.73 -8.81 -4.91
C VAL A 168 4.26 -8.38 -4.99
N LEU A 169 3.62 -8.14 -3.84
CA LEU A 169 2.22 -7.68 -3.80
C LEU A 169 2.07 -6.28 -4.41
N ALA A 170 3.06 -5.40 -4.24
CA ALA A 170 3.08 -4.10 -4.87
C ALA A 170 3.26 -4.18 -6.39
N ASP A 171 4.07 -5.11 -6.89
CA ASP A 171 4.25 -5.34 -8.33
C ASP A 171 2.95 -5.78 -9.00
N LEU A 172 2.17 -6.64 -8.34
CA LEU A 172 0.84 -6.99 -8.80
C LEU A 172 -0.08 -5.77 -8.93
N LEU A 173 0.01 -4.80 -8.01
CA LEU A 173 -0.74 -3.53 -8.09
C LEU A 173 -0.17 -2.58 -9.16
N LEU A 174 1.13 -2.60 -9.43
CA LEU A 174 1.71 -1.85 -10.54
C LEU A 174 1.17 -2.35 -11.88
N GLU A 175 1.03 -3.67 -12.04
CA GLU A 175 0.39 -4.25 -13.22
C GLU A 175 -1.08 -3.85 -13.33
N ASP A 176 -1.82 -3.82 -12.21
CA ASP A 176 -3.21 -3.32 -12.20
C ASP A 176 -3.32 -1.84 -12.62
N ALA A 177 -2.28 -1.04 -12.32
CA ALA A 177 -2.18 0.34 -12.79
C ALA A 177 -1.80 0.46 -14.28
N GLY A 178 -1.45 -0.65 -14.94
CA GLY A 178 -1.06 -0.72 -16.34
C GLY A 178 0.43 -0.51 -16.58
N TYR A 179 1.30 -0.97 -15.66
CA TYR A 179 2.75 -0.86 -15.80
C TYR A 179 3.25 -1.45 -17.13
N SER A 180 2.87 -2.68 -17.48
CA SER A 180 3.26 -3.30 -18.77
C SER A 180 2.76 -2.51 -19.99
N THR A 181 1.49 -2.06 -19.99
CA THR A 181 0.92 -1.23 -21.06
C THR A 181 1.67 0.10 -21.20
N PHE A 182 2.05 0.72 -20.08
CA PHE A 182 2.87 1.92 -20.08
C PHE A 182 4.26 1.65 -20.64
N MET A 183 4.93 0.59 -20.18
CA MET A 183 6.25 0.18 -20.68
C MET A 183 6.24 -0.05 -22.20
N ALA A 184 5.18 -0.67 -22.73
CA ALA A 184 4.95 -0.87 -24.17
C ALA A 184 4.65 0.42 -24.97
N GLY A 185 4.55 1.58 -24.33
CA GLY A 185 4.24 2.86 -25.00
C GLY A 185 2.76 3.04 -25.35
N GLN A 186 1.90 2.13 -24.89
CA GLN A 186 0.46 2.13 -25.18
C GLN A 186 -0.36 2.94 -24.16
N MET A 187 0.31 3.56 -23.18
CA MET A 187 -0.30 4.43 -22.19
C MET A 187 0.56 5.68 -22.01
N SER A 188 -0.08 6.85 -21.94
CA SER A 188 0.65 8.08 -21.62
C SER A 188 1.11 8.09 -20.16
N ARG A 189 2.25 8.74 -19.88
CA ARG A 189 2.78 8.92 -18.52
C ARG A 189 1.73 9.51 -17.56
N ARG A 190 1.03 10.55 -18.01
CA ARG A 190 -0.03 11.20 -17.21
C ARG A 190 -1.16 10.22 -16.86
N LYS A 191 -1.62 9.39 -17.81
CA LYS A 191 -2.65 8.37 -17.54
C LYS A 191 -2.15 7.32 -16.56
N PHE A 192 -0.92 6.83 -16.75
CA PHE A 192 -0.30 5.88 -15.83
C PHE A 192 -0.21 6.44 -14.40
N MET A 193 0.25 7.68 -14.24
CA MET A 193 0.29 8.38 -12.94
C MET A 193 -1.09 8.50 -12.29
N HIS A 194 -2.14 8.79 -13.07
CA HIS A 194 -3.51 8.82 -12.55
C HIS A 194 -4.01 7.44 -12.12
N ASN A 195 -3.61 6.37 -12.81
CA ASN A 195 -3.92 5.00 -12.40
C ASN A 195 -3.21 4.64 -11.09
N LEU A 196 -1.93 5.02 -10.94
CA LEU A 196 -1.18 4.86 -9.69
C LEU A 196 -1.87 5.60 -8.52
N ALA A 197 -2.27 6.86 -8.72
CA ALA A 197 -3.06 7.62 -7.73
C ALA A 197 -4.47 7.05 -7.50
N GLY A 198 -4.92 6.13 -8.37
CA GLY A 198 -6.10 5.30 -8.19
C GLY A 198 -5.90 4.14 -7.21
N ILE A 199 -4.66 3.78 -6.87
CA ILE A 199 -4.37 2.67 -5.95
C ILE A 199 -3.84 3.22 -4.63
N TRP A 200 -2.97 4.21 -4.67
CA TRP A 200 -2.22 4.73 -3.52
C TRP A 200 -2.66 6.15 -3.15
N ALA A 201 -3.15 6.32 -1.92
CA ALA A 201 -3.80 7.54 -1.48
C ALA A 201 -2.84 8.71 -1.22
N GLY A 202 -1.58 8.43 -0.91
CA GLY A 202 -0.50 9.41 -0.77
C GLY A 202 -0.07 10.01 -2.10
N LEU A 203 -0.39 9.39 -3.24
CA LEU A 203 -0.10 9.95 -4.55
C LEU A 203 -1.13 11.02 -4.97
N PRO A 204 -0.68 12.17 -5.51
CA PRO A 204 -1.56 13.22 -5.98
C PRO A 204 -2.14 12.91 -7.37
N THR A 205 -3.33 13.43 -7.64
CA THR A 205 -3.86 13.63 -8.99
C THR A 205 -3.34 14.97 -9.56
N SER A 206 -3.65 15.26 -10.83
CA SER A 206 -3.33 16.53 -11.49
C SER A 206 -3.84 17.78 -10.74
N THR A 207 -4.85 17.64 -9.89
CA THR A 207 -5.35 18.72 -9.02
C THR A 207 -4.46 18.98 -7.80
N GLY A 208 -3.41 18.18 -7.59
CA GLY A 208 -2.56 18.18 -6.40
C GLY A 208 -3.17 17.45 -5.20
N ARG A 209 -4.44 17.03 -5.28
CA ARG A 209 -5.13 16.29 -4.21
C ARG A 209 -5.05 14.79 -4.45
N SER A 210 -5.07 14.02 -3.37
CA SER A 210 -5.33 12.57 -3.44
C SER A 210 -6.67 12.33 -4.11
N ARG A 211 -6.80 11.23 -4.86
CA ARG A 211 -8.11 10.76 -5.33
C ARG A 211 -9.07 10.50 -4.16
N TYR A 212 -8.52 10.16 -2.99
CA TYR A 212 -9.27 9.84 -1.78
C TYR A 212 -9.30 11.02 -0.79
N HIS A 213 -9.04 12.24 -1.24
CA HIS A 213 -8.99 13.39 -0.33
C HIS A 213 -10.30 13.53 0.47
N GLY A 214 -10.18 13.63 1.80
CA GLY A 214 -11.31 13.79 2.72
C GLY A 214 -11.92 12.48 3.20
N TYR A 215 -11.58 11.35 2.58
CA TYR A 215 -12.01 10.02 3.03
C TYR A 215 -11.03 9.46 4.03
N ALA A 216 -11.47 9.15 5.25
CA ALA A 216 -10.65 8.54 6.31
C ALA A 216 -9.30 9.27 6.58
N GLY A 217 -9.29 10.61 6.43
CA GLY A 217 -8.09 11.43 6.62
C GLY A 217 -7.05 11.32 5.50
N ASN A 218 -7.38 10.68 4.38
CA ASN A 218 -6.48 10.55 3.24
C ASN A 218 -6.17 11.91 2.61
N ARG A 219 -4.90 12.08 2.25
CA ARG A 219 -4.37 13.27 1.57
C ARG A 219 -3.14 12.88 0.76
N ALA A 220 -2.87 13.63 -0.30
CA ALA A 220 -1.61 13.49 -1.02
C ALA A 220 -0.47 13.92 -0.10
N THR A 221 0.57 13.11 -0.04
CA THR A 221 1.75 13.33 0.81
C THR A 221 2.93 13.89 0.03
N ILE A 222 2.86 13.82 -1.31
CA ILE A 222 3.77 14.48 -2.24
C ILE A 222 2.98 15.36 -3.21
N SER A 223 3.62 16.38 -3.76
CA SER A 223 2.99 17.31 -4.73
C SER A 223 2.98 16.73 -6.14
N TRP A 224 1.99 17.09 -6.98
CA TRP A 224 1.97 16.68 -8.40
C TRP A 224 3.27 16.97 -9.17
N PRO A 225 3.88 18.17 -9.10
CA PRO A 225 5.13 18.43 -9.83
C PRO A 225 6.28 17.48 -9.44
N PHE A 226 6.42 17.20 -8.14
CA PHE A 226 7.42 16.25 -7.66
C PHE A 226 7.14 14.83 -8.15
N PHE A 227 5.88 14.39 -8.11
CA PHE A 227 5.50 13.07 -8.62
C PHE A 227 5.80 12.95 -10.12
N GLU A 228 5.48 13.98 -10.91
CA GLU A 228 5.76 14.04 -12.34
C GLU A 228 7.26 14.01 -12.64
N THR A 229 8.07 14.81 -11.93
CA THR A 229 9.53 14.83 -12.07
C THR A 229 10.13 13.45 -11.76
N GLU A 230 9.75 12.82 -10.65
CA GLU A 230 10.33 11.53 -10.28
C GLU A 230 9.91 10.42 -11.24
N VAL A 231 8.67 10.39 -11.71
CA VAL A 231 8.25 9.43 -12.75
C VAL A 231 9.02 9.67 -14.04
N ALA A 232 9.22 10.91 -14.48
CA ALA A 232 10.03 11.22 -15.65
C ALA A 232 11.49 10.73 -15.48
N ASN A 233 12.10 10.99 -14.32
CA ASN A 233 13.44 10.50 -13.98
C ASN A 233 13.51 8.97 -13.96
N ILE A 234 12.42 8.29 -13.57
CA ILE A 234 12.36 6.84 -13.52
C ILE A 234 12.44 6.23 -14.92
N PHE A 235 11.68 6.76 -15.87
CA PHE A 235 11.50 6.13 -17.18
C PHE A 235 12.27 6.81 -18.32
N GLY A 236 12.92 7.95 -18.07
CA GLY A 236 13.67 8.70 -19.08
C GLY A 236 12.79 9.29 -20.19
N ARG A 237 11.48 9.42 -19.95
CA ARG A 237 10.48 9.92 -20.91
C ARG A 237 9.29 10.57 -20.21
#